data_AF-X1U6Z8-F1
#
_entry.id   AF-X1U6Z8-F1
#
_cell.length_a   1.000
_cell.length_b   1.000
_cell.length_c   1.000
_cell.angle_alpha   90.00
_cell.angle_beta   90.00
_cell.angle_gamma   90.00
#
_symmetry.space_group_name_H-M   'P 1'
#
loop_
_entity.id
_entity.type
_entity.pdbx_description
1 polymer ?
#
loop_
_entity_poly.entity_id
_entity_poly.type
_entity_poly.pdbx_seq_one_letter_code
_entity_poly.pdbx_strand_id
1 'polypeptide(L)'
;EALSLRFRGNPADFVEGPDGTYTMTAAGVDIWDEADEFRYAYKQLSGDGEITATVESVLWVPGSGDWTKAGVMIRETLDAGSKNAFVALTTGSGDGATFQWRSSAGGSSSSSRTLVGISPPSAIKLVRQGNTFTGYVFLDGQWQQEGESATVGMTDPVYIGLAFTSHSSGVTTEAVFSDVQTTASGPFTQQAIGVDMPTNDPAQMYMAVASSGGTPALVYLDDPVATQVNTWTEWTIYLQEFAAQGVVLTNIDSISIGFGDKANPQPGGTGIVYFDDIRLYPYRDVSP
;
A
#
# COMPACT_ATOMS: atom_id res chain seq x y z
N GLU A 1 10.39 -19.64 -31.33
CA GLU A 1 9.91 -20.34 -30.12
C GLU A 1 10.02 -19.38 -28.96
N ALA A 2 9.18 -19.55 -27.93
CA ALA A 2 9.20 -18.69 -26.76
C ALA A 2 9.05 -19.53 -25.50
N LEU A 3 9.72 -19.10 -24.44
CA LEU A 3 9.48 -19.54 -23.09
C LEU A 3 8.53 -18.54 -22.44
N SER A 4 7.46 -18.99 -21.79
CA SER A 4 6.65 -18.12 -20.96
C SER A 4 6.51 -18.68 -19.56
N LEU A 5 6.17 -17.77 -18.64
CA LEU A 5 5.76 -18.08 -17.29
C LEU A 5 4.71 -17.07 -16.84
N ARG A 6 3.85 -17.48 -15.91
CA ARG A 6 2.97 -16.59 -15.16
C ARG A 6 3.65 -16.25 -13.84
N PHE A 7 3.58 -14.99 -13.43
CA PHE A 7 4.05 -14.56 -12.13
C PHE A 7 3.04 -13.62 -11.47
N ARG A 8 3.10 -13.55 -10.15
CA ARG A 8 2.51 -12.48 -9.34
C ARG A 8 3.29 -12.35 -8.04
N GLY A 9 3.38 -11.15 -7.51
CA GLY A 9 3.87 -10.90 -6.17
C GLY A 9 2.80 -10.28 -5.27
N ASN A 10 3.23 -9.46 -4.33
CA ASN A 10 2.37 -8.70 -3.44
C ASN A 10 2.67 -7.20 -3.60
N PRO A 11 1.67 -6.32 -3.51
CA PRO A 11 1.87 -4.90 -3.74
C PRO A 11 2.83 -4.27 -2.72
N ALA A 12 3.37 -3.10 -3.05
CA ALA A 12 4.10 -2.28 -2.08
C ALA A 12 3.19 -1.88 -0.90
N ASP A 13 3.75 -1.65 0.28
CA ASP A 13 3.02 -1.22 1.47
C ASP A 13 2.72 0.29 1.44
N PHE A 14 3.77 1.08 1.63
CA PHE A 14 3.79 2.52 1.78
C PHE A 14 5.04 3.06 1.09
N VAL A 15 4.85 3.75 -0.01
CA VAL A 15 5.92 4.26 -0.86
C VAL A 15 5.88 5.78 -0.82
N GLU A 16 6.98 6.40 -0.39
CA GLU A 16 7.21 7.83 -0.58
C GLU A 16 7.73 8.06 -2.00
N GLY A 17 6.92 8.74 -2.81
CA GLY A 17 7.23 9.15 -4.17
C GLY A 17 7.88 10.55 -4.21
N PRO A 18 8.21 11.04 -5.42
CA PRO A 18 8.69 12.40 -5.63
C PRO A 18 7.73 13.45 -5.05
N ASP A 19 8.29 14.62 -4.73
CA ASP A 19 7.54 15.80 -4.28
C ASP A 19 6.66 15.59 -3.03
N GLY A 20 6.97 14.58 -2.21
CA GLY A 20 6.23 14.29 -0.98
C GLY A 20 4.86 13.64 -1.21
N THR A 21 4.69 12.93 -2.34
CA THR A 21 3.56 12.05 -2.57
C THR A 21 3.76 10.73 -1.84
N TYR A 22 2.68 10.14 -1.34
CA TYR A 22 2.72 8.87 -0.64
C TYR A 22 1.65 7.94 -1.19
N THR A 23 2.07 6.81 -1.73
CA THR A 23 1.16 5.75 -2.17
C THR A 23 1.09 4.69 -1.09
N MET A 24 -0.13 4.32 -0.67
CA MET A 24 -0.35 3.29 0.33
C MET A 24 -1.32 2.25 -0.20
N THR A 25 -0.98 0.97 -0.06
CA THR A 25 -1.92 -0.12 -0.34
C THR A 25 -2.40 -0.75 0.94
N ALA A 26 -3.68 -1.10 1.03
CA ALA A 26 -4.22 -1.75 2.20
C ALA A 26 -5.40 -2.66 1.87
N ALA A 27 -5.61 -3.64 2.75
CA ALA A 27 -6.82 -4.42 2.85
C ALA A 27 -7.44 -4.21 4.24
N GLY A 28 -8.43 -5.02 4.61
CA GLY A 28 -8.94 -5.11 5.99
C GLY A 28 -10.42 -4.80 6.08
N VAL A 29 -11.09 -5.40 7.07
CA VAL A 29 -12.55 -5.33 7.17
C VAL A 29 -13.09 -3.96 7.56
N ASP A 30 -12.47 -3.26 8.52
CA ASP A 30 -12.89 -1.92 8.93
C ASP A 30 -11.91 -1.28 9.92
N ILE A 31 -12.07 0.02 10.16
CA ILE A 31 -11.63 0.74 11.35
C ILE A 31 -12.91 1.17 12.05
N TRP A 32 -13.44 0.40 13.02
CA TRP A 32 -14.72 0.74 13.68
C TRP A 32 -14.95 0.04 15.03
N ASP A 33 -15.44 -1.21 15.00
CA ASP A 33 -15.81 -2.06 16.15
C ASP A 33 -14.59 -2.49 16.97
N GLU A 34 -14.61 -3.52 17.82
CA GLU A 34 -13.57 -3.77 18.84
C GLU A 34 -12.12 -3.94 18.32
N ALA A 35 -11.92 -4.20 17.02
CA ALA A 35 -10.61 -4.32 16.39
C ALA A 35 -10.58 -3.66 15.00
N ASP A 36 -9.51 -2.91 14.74
CA ASP A 36 -9.22 -2.27 13.45
C ASP A 36 -8.38 -3.19 12.56
N GLU A 37 -8.69 -3.23 11.26
CA GLU A 37 -7.89 -3.85 10.21
C GLU A 37 -7.55 -2.84 9.10
N PHE A 38 -6.29 -2.40 9.05
CA PHE A 38 -5.83 -1.35 8.13
C PHE A 38 -4.30 -1.27 8.03
N ARG A 39 -3.77 -0.50 7.07
CA ARG A 39 -2.35 -0.12 7.05
C ARG A 39 -2.15 1.27 7.65
N TYR A 40 -1.13 1.41 8.49
CA TYR A 40 -0.81 2.65 9.17
C TYR A 40 0.63 3.07 8.91
N ALA A 41 0.85 4.27 8.35
CA ALA A 41 2.16 4.91 8.26
C ALA A 41 2.23 6.06 9.26
N TYR A 42 3.11 5.95 10.25
CA TYR A 42 3.06 6.77 11.46
C TYR A 42 4.42 7.25 11.96
N LYS A 43 4.34 8.24 12.85
CA LYS A 43 5.43 8.77 13.68
C LYS A 43 4.96 8.81 15.14
N GLN A 44 5.89 8.86 16.09
CA GLN A 44 5.54 9.09 17.49
C GLN A 44 5.36 10.57 17.79
N LEU A 45 4.35 10.88 18.60
CA LEU A 45 4.01 12.22 19.06
C LEU A 45 3.82 12.20 20.59
N SER A 46 4.39 13.19 21.28
CA SER A 46 4.11 13.46 22.69
C SER A 46 3.51 14.86 22.82
N GLY A 47 2.48 14.99 23.65
CA GLY A 47 1.72 16.22 23.83
C GLY A 47 0.79 16.54 22.66
N ASP A 48 0.58 17.84 22.49
CA ASP A 48 -0.28 18.42 21.46
C ASP A 48 0.38 18.29 20.08
N GLY A 49 -0.44 18.23 19.04
CA GLY A 49 0.06 18.17 17.68
C GLY A 49 -1.05 18.10 16.65
N GLU A 50 -0.65 18.26 15.40
CA GLU A 50 -1.55 18.13 14.26
C GLU A 50 -0.90 17.39 13.10
N ILE A 51 -1.77 16.90 12.22
CA ILE A 51 -1.42 16.33 10.92
C ILE A 51 -2.43 16.80 9.87
N THR A 52 -1.92 17.20 8.71
CA THR A 52 -2.69 17.47 7.48
C THR A 52 -2.26 16.52 6.38
N ALA A 53 -3.17 16.18 5.48
CA ALA A 53 -2.86 15.52 4.22
C ALA A 53 -3.92 15.88 3.18
N THR A 54 -3.53 15.94 1.91
CA THR A 54 -4.45 15.86 0.78
C THR A 54 -4.60 14.39 0.41
N VAL A 55 -5.83 13.87 0.42
CA VAL A 55 -6.12 12.55 -0.17
C VAL A 55 -6.40 12.81 -1.64
N GLU A 56 -5.45 12.47 -2.50
CA GLU A 56 -5.50 12.71 -3.95
C GLU A 56 -6.45 11.74 -4.64
N SER A 57 -6.35 10.47 -4.30
CA SER A 57 -7.17 9.42 -4.88
C SER A 57 -7.34 8.25 -3.92
N VAL A 58 -8.45 7.55 -4.10
CA VAL A 58 -8.71 6.24 -3.52
C VAL A 58 -9.22 5.35 -4.65
N LEU A 59 -8.45 4.34 -5.00
CA LEU A 59 -8.79 3.44 -6.09
C LEU A 59 -9.97 2.56 -5.66
N TRP A 60 -10.97 2.45 -6.54
CA TRP A 60 -11.99 1.42 -6.42
C TRP A 60 -11.55 0.18 -7.20
N VAL A 61 -11.64 -0.98 -6.55
CA VAL A 61 -11.38 -2.28 -7.20
C VAL A 61 -12.59 -3.19 -6.99
N PRO A 62 -12.87 -4.15 -7.90
CA PRO A 62 -13.96 -5.09 -7.69
C PRO A 62 -13.82 -5.82 -6.35
N GLY A 63 -14.82 -5.66 -5.49
CA GLY A 63 -14.85 -6.24 -4.16
C GLY A 63 -14.31 -5.36 -3.03
N SER A 64 -13.80 -4.15 -3.29
CA SER A 64 -13.55 -3.18 -2.22
C SER A 64 -14.88 -2.60 -1.70
N GLY A 65 -14.93 -2.27 -0.42
CA GLY A 65 -16.15 -1.80 0.23
C GLY A 65 -16.45 -0.33 -0.05
N ASP A 66 -17.74 0.02 -0.06
CA ASP A 66 -18.29 1.38 -0.15
C ASP A 66 -18.02 2.24 1.09
N TRP A 67 -17.06 1.83 1.92
CA TRP A 67 -16.60 2.45 3.16
C TRP A 67 -15.08 2.35 3.28
N THR A 68 -14.37 2.22 2.15
CA THR A 68 -12.92 2.39 2.09
C THR A 68 -12.56 3.70 2.77
N LYS A 69 -11.62 3.70 3.72
CA LYS A 69 -11.27 4.89 4.51
C LYS A 69 -9.82 5.23 4.31
N ALA A 70 -9.54 6.42 3.78
CA ALA A 70 -8.20 6.95 3.62
C ALA A 70 -8.10 8.29 4.36
N GLY A 71 -7.16 8.44 5.28
CA GLY A 71 -6.96 9.73 5.90
C GLY A 71 -5.90 9.82 6.98
N VAL A 72 -6.09 10.72 7.94
CA VAL A 72 -5.12 11.05 8.99
C VAL A 72 -5.62 10.64 10.38
N MET A 73 -4.80 9.91 11.11
CA MET A 73 -5.16 9.29 12.38
C MET A 73 -4.12 9.59 13.47
N ILE A 74 -4.62 9.84 14.68
CA ILE A 74 -3.84 9.77 15.92
C ILE A 74 -4.39 8.62 16.77
N ARG A 75 -3.53 7.71 17.22
CA ARG A 75 -3.90 6.53 18.04
C ARG A 75 -2.91 6.27 19.16
N GLU A 76 -3.39 5.76 20.30
CA GLU A 76 -2.55 5.57 21.49
C GLU A 76 -1.52 4.44 21.33
N THR A 77 -1.94 3.30 20.78
CA THR A 77 -1.11 2.09 20.62
C THR A 77 -1.23 1.53 19.21
N LEU A 78 -0.39 0.55 18.86
CA LEU A 78 -0.45 -0.17 17.58
C LEU A 78 -1.34 -1.42 17.66
N ASP A 79 -1.97 -1.69 18.82
CA ASP A 79 -2.89 -2.81 18.99
C ASP A 79 -4.20 -2.55 18.24
N ALA A 80 -4.78 -3.59 17.63
CA ALA A 80 -5.98 -3.46 16.79
C ALA A 80 -7.15 -2.75 17.48
N GLY A 81 -7.33 -2.92 18.80
CA GLY A 81 -8.39 -2.25 19.56
C GLY A 81 -8.02 -0.87 20.14
N SER A 82 -6.96 -0.22 19.67
CA SER A 82 -6.46 1.03 20.26
C SER A 82 -7.50 2.14 20.23
N LYS A 83 -7.52 2.96 21.29
CA LYS A 83 -8.12 4.29 21.25
C LYS A 83 -7.52 5.08 20.08
N ASN A 84 -8.37 5.77 19.33
CA ASN A 84 -7.97 6.51 18.14
C ASN A 84 -8.89 7.73 17.91
N ALA A 85 -8.39 8.67 17.12
CA ALA A 85 -9.14 9.73 16.46
C ALA A 85 -8.69 9.77 15.00
N PHE A 86 -9.63 9.86 14.07
CA PHE A 86 -9.39 9.63 12.65
C PHE A 86 -10.26 10.58 11.83
N VAL A 87 -9.65 11.35 10.94
CA VAL A 87 -10.37 12.04 9.87
C VAL A 87 -10.09 11.28 8.59
N ALA A 88 -11.14 10.87 7.90
CA ALA A 88 -11.02 10.06 6.70
C ALA A 88 -11.91 10.59 5.59
N LEU A 89 -11.43 10.47 4.35
CA LEU A 89 -12.31 10.41 3.20
C LEU A 89 -12.79 8.98 3.01
N THR A 90 -14.06 8.86 2.64
CA THR A 90 -14.72 7.59 2.41
C THR A 90 -15.31 7.54 1.00
N THR A 91 -15.18 6.38 0.34
CA THR A 91 -15.77 6.17 -0.99
C THR A 91 -17.23 5.72 -0.87
N GLY A 92 -17.96 5.63 -1.99
CA GLY A 92 -19.28 5.01 -2.05
C GLY A 92 -20.34 5.65 -1.15
N SER A 93 -21.00 4.83 -0.33
CA SER A 93 -22.03 5.22 0.64
C SER A 93 -21.49 5.97 1.87
N GLY A 94 -20.19 6.24 1.87
CA GLY A 94 -19.45 6.90 2.93
C GLY A 94 -19.87 8.33 3.28
N ASP A 95 -20.57 8.99 2.36
CA ASP A 95 -20.89 10.43 2.34
C ASP A 95 -19.64 11.35 2.35
N GLY A 96 -18.49 10.82 1.95
CA GLY A 96 -17.35 11.59 1.51
C GLY A 96 -16.31 11.86 2.58
N ALA A 97 -16.68 12.42 3.73
CA ALA A 97 -15.77 12.67 4.84
C ALA A 97 -16.36 12.27 6.20
N THR A 98 -15.51 11.86 7.13
CA THR A 98 -15.93 11.55 8.49
C THR A 98 -14.85 11.91 9.51
N PHE A 99 -15.29 12.42 10.67
CA PHE A 99 -14.47 12.46 11.87
C PHE A 99 -14.93 11.34 12.80
N GLN A 100 -14.06 10.36 13.01
CA GLN A 100 -14.30 9.15 13.77
C GLN A 100 -13.39 9.10 15.00
N TRP A 101 -13.84 8.49 16.08
CA TRP A 101 -13.01 8.23 17.26
C TRP A 101 -13.42 6.99 18.03
N ARG A 102 -12.45 6.39 18.72
CA ARG A 102 -12.64 5.33 19.71
C ARG A 102 -12.18 5.79 21.08
N SER A 103 -13.13 5.94 22.02
CA SER A 103 -12.84 6.48 23.36
C SER A 103 -12.25 5.47 24.34
N SER A 104 -12.43 4.17 24.13
CA SER A 104 -11.95 3.09 25.01
C SER A 104 -11.25 1.99 24.22
N ALA A 105 -10.18 1.42 24.76
CA ALA A 105 -9.52 0.28 24.14
C ALA A 105 -10.51 -0.89 24.01
N GLY A 106 -10.59 -1.47 22.81
CA GLY A 106 -11.53 -2.55 22.49
C GLY A 106 -13.01 -2.15 22.49
N GLY A 107 -13.36 -0.86 22.58
CA GLY A 107 -14.76 -0.40 22.50
C GLY A 107 -15.16 0.02 21.08
N SER A 108 -16.46 0.12 20.77
CA SER A 108 -16.92 0.63 19.47
C SER A 108 -16.46 2.07 19.20
N SER A 109 -16.23 2.37 17.93
CA SER A 109 -16.05 3.73 17.43
C SER A 109 -17.38 4.50 17.37
N SER A 110 -17.26 5.83 17.38
CA SER A 110 -18.30 6.82 17.10
C SER A 110 -17.82 7.73 15.97
N SER A 111 -18.73 8.41 15.27
CA SER A 111 -18.35 9.38 14.23
C SER A 111 -19.30 10.56 14.11
N SER A 112 -18.78 11.65 13.56
CA SER A 112 -19.53 12.75 12.96
C SER A 112 -19.38 12.74 11.43
N ARG A 113 -20.46 13.16 10.75
CA ARG A 113 -20.59 13.30 9.28
C ARG A 113 -21.48 14.50 8.94
N THR A 114 -21.02 15.69 9.30
CA THR A 114 -21.73 16.96 9.13
C THR A 114 -21.46 17.64 7.80
N LEU A 115 -20.27 17.45 7.22
CA LEU A 115 -19.94 17.90 5.87
C LEU A 115 -20.26 16.77 4.88
N VAL A 116 -20.77 17.15 3.70
CA VAL A 116 -21.27 16.22 2.69
C VAL A 116 -20.71 16.55 1.32
N GLY A 117 -20.71 15.57 0.41
CA GLY A 117 -20.29 15.77 -0.98
C GLY A 117 -18.78 15.94 -1.15
N ILE A 118 -17.99 15.46 -0.18
CA ILE A 118 -16.53 15.49 -0.24
C ILE A 118 -16.05 14.28 -1.05
N SER A 119 -15.14 14.49 -1.98
CA SER A 119 -14.46 13.41 -2.68
C SER A 119 -12.99 13.78 -2.90
N PRO A 120 -12.09 12.79 -3.04
CA PRO A 120 -10.75 13.06 -3.55
C PRO A 120 -10.79 13.81 -4.90
N PRO A 121 -9.86 14.75 -5.15
CA PRO A 121 -8.85 15.24 -4.21
C PRO A 121 -9.45 16.17 -3.14
N SER A 122 -9.14 15.94 -1.87
CA SER A 122 -9.54 16.84 -0.77
C SER A 122 -8.56 16.78 0.40
N ALA A 123 -8.32 17.93 1.03
CA ALA A 123 -7.43 18.07 2.17
C ALA A 123 -8.17 17.90 3.49
N ILE A 124 -7.55 17.16 4.41
CA ILE A 124 -8.07 16.83 5.73
C ILE A 124 -7.03 17.15 6.81
N LYS A 125 -7.51 17.38 8.03
CA LYS A 125 -6.67 17.70 9.18
C LYS A 125 -7.21 17.11 10.46
N LEU A 126 -6.32 16.64 11.31
CA LEU A 126 -6.63 16.24 12.68
C LEU A 126 -5.72 16.97 13.66
N VAL A 127 -6.32 17.63 14.65
CA VAL A 127 -5.64 18.38 15.71
C VAL A 127 -5.89 17.69 17.05
N ARG A 128 -4.83 17.49 17.84
CA ARG A 128 -4.85 17.06 19.23
C ARG A 128 -4.44 18.20 20.15
N GLN A 129 -5.26 18.49 21.15
CA GLN A 129 -4.97 19.40 22.26
C GLN A 129 -5.32 18.69 23.58
N GLY A 130 -4.30 18.19 24.28
CA GLY A 130 -4.42 17.26 25.40
C GLY A 130 -5.14 15.98 24.99
N ASN A 131 -6.35 15.78 25.52
CA ASN A 131 -7.23 14.66 25.19
C ASN A 131 -8.37 15.05 24.24
N THR A 132 -8.38 16.29 23.75
CA THR A 132 -9.39 16.78 22.81
C THR A 132 -8.87 16.66 21.39
N PHE A 133 -9.68 16.09 20.52
CA PHE A 133 -9.40 15.89 19.11
C PHE A 133 -10.43 16.61 18.27
N THR A 134 -9.95 17.34 17.27
CA THR A 134 -10.80 18.09 16.34
C THR A 134 -10.43 17.77 14.90
N GLY A 135 -11.41 17.30 14.14
CA GLY A 135 -11.25 17.00 12.72
C GLY A 135 -11.70 18.15 11.83
N TYR A 136 -11.00 18.35 10.71
CA TYR A 136 -11.35 19.34 9.70
C TYR A 136 -11.22 18.79 8.29
N VAL A 137 -12.03 19.34 7.38
CA VAL A 137 -11.96 19.12 5.93
C VAL A 137 -11.80 20.48 5.25
N PHE A 138 -10.96 20.56 4.22
CA PHE A 138 -10.83 21.75 3.40
C PHE A 138 -11.92 21.77 2.33
N LEU A 139 -12.83 22.73 2.45
CA LEU A 139 -14.01 22.87 1.59
C LEU A 139 -14.27 24.36 1.33
N ASP A 140 -14.56 24.72 0.08
CA ASP A 140 -14.85 26.09 -0.35
C ASP A 140 -13.74 27.10 0.04
N GLY A 141 -12.48 26.68 -0.09
CA GLY A 141 -11.31 27.54 0.13
C GLY A 141 -10.95 27.77 1.60
N GLN A 142 -11.56 27.05 2.55
CA GLN A 142 -11.28 27.18 3.98
C GLN A 142 -11.35 25.84 4.71
N TRP A 143 -10.70 25.76 5.87
CA TRP A 143 -10.85 24.62 6.79
C TRP A 143 -12.20 24.71 7.50
N GLN A 144 -13.03 23.69 7.34
CA GLN A 144 -14.30 23.53 8.03
C GLN A 144 -14.21 22.40 9.02
N GLN A 145 -14.72 22.60 10.24
CA GLN A 145 -14.71 21.57 11.28
C GLN A 145 -15.73 20.49 10.94
N GLU A 146 -15.34 19.23 11.09
CA GLU A 146 -16.19 18.06 10.84
C GLU A 146 -16.75 17.56 12.17
N GLY A 147 -17.98 17.97 12.49
CA GLY A 147 -18.64 17.67 13.76
C GLY A 147 -18.07 18.41 14.97
N GLU A 148 -18.54 18.02 16.16
CA GLU A 148 -18.00 18.50 17.43
C GLU A 148 -16.67 17.82 17.77
N SER A 149 -15.85 18.48 18.60
CA SER A 149 -14.60 17.87 19.07
C SER A 149 -14.87 16.66 19.98
N ALA A 150 -14.03 15.63 19.86
CA ALA A 150 -14.13 14.42 20.68
C ALA A 150 -13.10 14.45 21.81
N THR A 151 -13.49 13.99 23.01
CA THR A 151 -12.54 13.75 24.10
C THR A 151 -12.17 12.27 24.17
N VAL A 152 -10.90 11.97 23.95
CA VAL A 152 -10.33 10.61 24.01
C VAL A 152 -9.08 10.65 24.89
N GLY A 153 -9.15 9.98 26.05
CA GLY A 153 -8.01 9.91 26.96
C GLY A 153 -6.88 9.06 26.38
N MET A 154 -5.79 9.69 25.91
CA MET A 154 -4.60 8.98 25.41
C MET A 154 -3.36 9.31 26.24
N THR A 155 -2.58 8.27 26.54
CA THR A 155 -1.28 8.38 27.22
C THR A 155 -0.18 8.56 26.19
N ASP A 156 0.74 9.48 26.45
CA ASP A 156 1.90 9.67 25.58
C ASP A 156 2.97 8.58 25.76
N PRO A 157 3.79 8.30 24.73
CA PRO A 157 3.65 8.81 23.36
C PRO A 157 2.48 8.14 22.62
N VAL A 158 1.81 8.91 21.78
CA VAL A 158 0.84 8.40 20.80
C VAL A 158 1.50 8.26 19.43
N TYR A 159 0.77 7.70 18.48
CA TYR A 159 1.16 7.62 17.08
C TYR A 159 0.29 8.55 16.24
N ILE A 160 0.90 9.29 15.32
CA ILE A 160 0.25 10.23 14.39
C ILE A 160 0.66 9.88 12.97
N GLY A 161 -0.29 9.81 12.03
CA GLY A 161 0.03 9.33 10.70
C GLY A 161 -1.13 9.15 9.73
N LEU A 162 -0.83 8.52 8.60
CA LEU A 162 -1.76 8.18 7.53
C LEU A 162 -2.33 6.77 7.78
N ALA A 163 -3.65 6.63 7.66
CA ALA A 163 -4.36 5.38 7.86
C ALA A 163 -5.21 5.05 6.64
N PHE A 164 -5.17 3.78 6.20
CA PHE A 164 -5.89 3.32 5.03
C PHE A 164 -6.44 1.90 5.18
N THR A 165 -7.72 1.70 4.89
CA THR A 165 -8.38 0.38 4.81
C THR A 165 -9.29 0.30 3.59
N SER A 166 -9.34 -0.87 2.93
CA SER A 166 -10.23 -1.14 1.80
C SER A 166 -11.67 -1.44 2.18
N HIS A 167 -11.93 -1.61 3.48
CA HIS A 167 -13.23 -2.06 4.01
C HIS A 167 -13.67 -3.41 3.44
N SER A 168 -12.72 -4.28 3.14
CA SER A 168 -12.96 -5.62 2.62
C SER A 168 -11.79 -6.55 2.94
N SER A 169 -12.09 -7.65 3.62
CA SER A 169 -11.08 -8.66 3.99
C SER A 169 -10.38 -9.21 2.75
N GLY A 170 -9.05 -9.17 2.75
CA GLY A 170 -8.23 -9.73 1.68
C GLY A 170 -8.32 -9.03 0.32
N VAL A 171 -9.10 -7.95 0.19
CA VAL A 171 -9.17 -7.15 -1.03
C VAL A 171 -8.27 -5.95 -0.87
N THR A 172 -7.10 -5.98 -1.52
CA THR A 172 -6.17 -4.86 -1.49
C THR A 172 -6.58 -3.78 -2.48
N THR A 173 -6.62 -2.53 -2.02
CA THR A 173 -6.74 -1.34 -2.87
C THR A 173 -5.64 -0.34 -2.54
N GLU A 174 -5.65 0.82 -3.21
CA GLU A 174 -4.62 1.85 -3.15
C GLU A 174 -5.22 3.23 -2.84
N ALA A 175 -4.50 4.04 -2.07
CA ALA A 175 -4.75 5.46 -1.89
C ALA A 175 -3.46 6.25 -2.08
N VAL A 176 -3.61 7.45 -2.64
CA VAL A 176 -2.51 8.41 -2.83
C VAL A 176 -2.74 9.62 -1.95
N PHE A 177 -1.72 10.01 -1.21
CA PHE A 177 -1.69 11.19 -0.36
C PHE A 177 -0.62 12.17 -0.83
N SER A 178 -0.85 13.46 -0.63
CA SER A 178 0.12 14.53 -0.87
C SER A 178 0.00 15.59 0.24
N ASP A 179 0.85 16.62 0.22
CA ASP A 179 0.83 17.74 1.17
C ASP A 179 0.81 17.30 2.65
N VAL A 180 1.47 16.17 2.93
CA VAL A 180 1.47 15.59 4.28
C VAL A 180 2.37 16.41 5.19
N GLN A 181 1.77 17.08 6.17
CA GLN A 181 2.50 17.86 7.17
C GLN A 181 2.09 17.38 8.56
N THR A 182 3.06 17.21 9.45
CA THR A 182 2.80 16.84 10.84
C THR A 182 3.81 17.48 11.77
N THR A 183 3.35 17.77 12.98
CA THR A 183 4.19 18.23 14.10
C THR A 183 5.16 17.17 14.62
N ALA A 184 4.94 15.89 14.32
CA ALA A 184 5.87 14.81 14.70
C ALA A 184 7.12 14.76 13.81
N SER A 185 8.27 14.54 14.43
CA SER A 185 9.58 14.47 13.77
C SER A 185 9.95 13.04 13.34
N GLY A 186 10.95 12.92 12.47
CA GLY A 186 11.46 11.65 11.97
C GLY A 186 10.74 11.14 10.71
N PRO A 187 11.26 10.07 10.09
CA PRO A 187 10.62 9.42 8.95
C PRO A 187 9.37 8.65 9.40
N PHE A 188 8.46 8.39 8.46
CA PHE A 188 7.36 7.47 8.70
C PHE A 188 7.86 6.04 8.89
N THR A 189 7.26 5.32 9.83
CA THR A 189 7.30 3.85 9.91
C THR A 189 5.94 3.32 9.46
N GLN A 190 5.87 2.15 8.82
CA GLN A 190 4.59 1.55 8.44
C GLN A 190 4.34 0.21 9.14
N GLN A 191 3.08 -0.11 9.38
CA GLN A 191 2.65 -1.42 9.88
C GLN A 191 1.23 -1.77 9.42
N ALA A 192 0.98 -3.06 9.16
CA ALA A 192 -0.37 -3.62 9.05
C ALA A 192 -0.95 -3.89 10.45
N ILE A 193 -2.15 -3.39 10.70
CA ILE A 193 -2.85 -3.46 11.99
C ILE A 193 -3.97 -4.48 11.87
N GLY A 194 -4.11 -5.36 12.87
CA GLY A 194 -5.20 -6.32 13.00
C GLY A 194 -5.09 -7.56 12.11
N VAL A 195 -4.59 -7.42 10.88
CA VAL A 195 -4.42 -8.50 9.92
C VAL A 195 -3.12 -8.34 9.13
N ASP A 196 -2.49 -9.47 8.80
CA ASP A 196 -1.31 -9.46 7.93
C ASP A 196 -1.70 -9.00 6.52
N MET A 197 -0.93 -8.05 6.00
CA MET A 197 -1.07 -7.56 4.63
C MET A 197 0.28 -7.73 3.93
N PRO A 198 0.56 -8.93 3.37
CA PRO A 198 1.85 -9.25 2.74
C PRO A 198 2.20 -8.23 1.66
N THR A 199 3.46 -7.83 1.64
CA THR A 199 4.03 -6.90 0.66
C THR A 199 5.36 -7.40 0.14
N ASN A 200 5.78 -6.86 -1.00
CA ASN A 200 7.10 -7.14 -1.54
C ASN A 200 7.90 -5.85 -1.70
N ASP A 201 9.19 -5.93 -1.37
CA ASP A 201 10.16 -4.92 -1.79
C ASP A 201 10.27 -4.94 -3.33
N PRO A 202 10.55 -3.78 -3.96
CA PRO A 202 10.73 -3.72 -5.40
C PRO A 202 12.00 -4.49 -5.80
N ALA A 203 11.88 -5.38 -6.78
CA ALA A 203 13.04 -6.03 -7.36
C ALA A 203 12.86 -6.32 -8.85
N GLN A 204 13.94 -6.06 -9.58
CA GLN A 204 14.10 -6.42 -10.97
C GLN A 204 14.09 -7.94 -11.13
N MET A 205 13.21 -8.47 -11.99
CA MET A 205 13.17 -9.91 -12.30
C MET A 205 14.04 -10.25 -13.51
N TYR A 206 14.67 -11.43 -13.48
CA TYR A 206 15.39 -11.98 -14.62
C TYR A 206 15.25 -13.50 -14.74
N MET A 207 15.49 -13.99 -15.96
CA MET A 207 15.60 -15.39 -16.27
C MET A 207 17.00 -15.67 -16.79
N ALA A 208 17.63 -16.70 -16.22
CA ALA A 208 18.92 -17.22 -16.64
C ALA A 208 18.75 -18.59 -17.28
N VAL A 209 19.33 -18.77 -18.47
CA VAL A 209 19.34 -20.05 -19.18
C VAL A 209 20.78 -20.38 -19.56
N ALA A 210 21.24 -21.60 -19.27
CA ALA A 210 22.56 -22.05 -19.67
C ALA A 210 22.51 -23.41 -20.37
N SER A 211 23.46 -23.58 -21.28
CA SER A 211 23.80 -24.89 -21.84
C SER A 211 24.77 -25.62 -20.92
N SER A 212 24.85 -26.95 -21.05
CA SER A 212 25.80 -27.76 -20.28
C SER A 212 27.23 -27.22 -20.34
N GLY A 213 27.75 -26.76 -19.19
CA GLY A 213 29.09 -26.20 -19.04
C GLY A 213 29.29 -24.78 -19.61
N GLY A 214 28.22 -24.12 -20.06
CA GLY A 214 28.23 -22.77 -20.61
C GLY A 214 27.93 -21.68 -19.58
N THR A 215 28.26 -20.44 -19.93
CA THR A 215 27.85 -19.26 -19.15
C THR A 215 26.34 -19.02 -19.33
N PRO A 216 25.57 -18.76 -18.25
CA PRO A 216 24.16 -18.43 -18.37
C PRO A 216 23.94 -17.13 -19.16
N ALA A 217 23.04 -17.15 -20.13
CA ALA A 217 22.48 -15.93 -20.73
C ALA A 217 21.33 -15.40 -19.88
N LEU A 218 21.15 -14.07 -19.90
CA LEU A 218 20.17 -13.39 -19.05
C LEU A 218 19.18 -12.60 -19.90
N VAL A 219 17.90 -12.71 -19.53
CA VAL A 219 16.85 -11.81 -20.00
C VAL A 219 16.20 -11.21 -18.78
N TYR A 220 16.18 -9.88 -18.74
CA TYR A 220 15.52 -9.10 -17.69
C TYR A 220 14.10 -8.77 -18.15
N LEU A 221 13.14 -8.84 -17.24
CA LEU A 221 11.79 -8.31 -17.48
C LEU A 221 11.85 -6.78 -17.44
N ASP A 222 11.29 -6.06 -18.41
CA ASP A 222 11.31 -4.59 -18.42
C ASP A 222 10.30 -3.97 -17.42
N ASP A 223 10.48 -4.32 -16.15
CA ASP A 223 9.72 -3.83 -15.00
C ASP A 223 10.60 -3.97 -13.73
N PRO A 224 11.16 -2.86 -13.22
CA PRO A 224 12.04 -2.90 -12.04
C PRO A 224 11.30 -3.19 -10.73
N VAL A 225 9.95 -3.17 -10.75
CA VAL A 225 9.09 -3.44 -9.60
C VAL A 225 8.19 -4.64 -9.85
N ALA A 226 8.58 -5.56 -10.74
CA ALA A 226 7.79 -6.74 -11.11
C ALA A 226 7.35 -7.60 -9.91
N THR A 227 8.14 -7.60 -8.83
CA THR A 227 7.77 -8.26 -7.56
C THR A 227 6.53 -7.68 -6.90
N GLN A 228 6.08 -6.48 -7.28
CA GLN A 228 4.94 -5.79 -6.70
C GLN A 228 3.65 -5.95 -7.52
N VAL A 229 3.71 -6.66 -8.64
CA VAL A 229 2.55 -6.92 -9.50
C VAL A 229 1.62 -7.93 -8.82
N ASN A 230 0.48 -7.45 -8.30
CA ASN A 230 -0.46 -8.27 -7.51
C ASN A 230 -1.47 -9.06 -8.35
N THR A 231 -1.34 -9.02 -9.69
CA THR A 231 -2.18 -9.77 -10.64
C THR A 231 -1.34 -10.75 -11.44
N TRP A 232 -1.93 -11.90 -11.81
CA TRP A 232 -1.25 -12.91 -12.61
C TRP A 232 -0.89 -12.38 -14.00
N THR A 233 0.39 -12.10 -14.20
CA THR A 233 0.94 -11.53 -15.43
C THR A 233 1.73 -12.60 -16.18
N GLU A 234 1.56 -12.67 -17.50
CA GLU A 234 2.39 -13.54 -18.35
C GLU A 234 3.64 -12.79 -18.79
N TRP A 235 4.80 -13.36 -18.51
CA TRP A 235 6.05 -12.94 -19.10
C TRP A 235 6.43 -13.88 -20.23
N THR A 236 6.53 -13.36 -21.45
CA THR A 236 7.00 -14.10 -22.63
C THR A 236 8.41 -13.66 -22.98
N ILE A 237 9.30 -14.65 -23.18
CA ILE A 237 10.70 -14.46 -23.51
C ILE A 237 11.00 -15.21 -24.81
N TYR A 238 11.53 -14.52 -25.81
CA TYR A 238 11.87 -15.18 -27.06
C TYR A 238 13.19 -15.95 -26.90
N LEU A 239 13.22 -17.22 -27.31
CA LEU A 239 14.43 -18.03 -27.16
C LEU A 239 15.65 -17.47 -27.92
N GLN A 240 15.39 -16.65 -28.95
CA GLN A 240 16.41 -15.95 -29.71
C GLN A 240 17.24 -15.01 -28.83
N GLU A 241 16.67 -14.47 -27.75
CA GLU A 241 17.38 -13.59 -26.81
C GLU A 241 18.51 -14.33 -26.08
N PHE A 242 18.30 -15.61 -25.74
CA PHE A 242 19.33 -16.46 -25.16
C PHE A 242 20.33 -16.95 -26.22
N ALA A 243 19.83 -17.34 -27.41
CA ALA A 243 20.69 -17.80 -28.50
C ALA A 243 21.65 -16.71 -28.98
N ALA A 244 21.20 -15.44 -29.02
CA ALA A 244 22.04 -14.29 -29.35
C ALA A 244 23.19 -14.06 -28.34
N GLN A 245 23.04 -14.58 -27.12
CA GLN A 245 24.06 -14.56 -26.06
C GLN A 245 24.92 -15.84 -26.02
N GLY A 246 24.76 -16.74 -27.01
CA GLY A 246 25.60 -17.93 -27.17
C GLY A 246 25.04 -19.21 -26.53
N VAL A 247 23.80 -19.19 -26.05
CA VAL A 247 23.14 -20.41 -25.54
C VAL A 247 22.81 -21.37 -26.69
N VAL A 248 23.21 -22.63 -26.54
CA VAL A 248 22.86 -23.73 -27.44
C VAL A 248 21.53 -24.34 -26.98
N LEU A 249 20.44 -23.93 -27.63
CA LEU A 249 19.06 -24.28 -27.25
C LEU A 249 18.76 -25.79 -27.27
N THR A 250 19.55 -26.60 -27.97
CA THR A 250 19.42 -28.07 -28.01
C THR A 250 20.12 -28.78 -26.85
N ASN A 251 20.84 -28.05 -25.99
CA ASN A 251 21.67 -28.61 -24.92
C ASN A 251 21.53 -27.81 -23.61
N ILE A 252 20.32 -27.38 -23.27
CA ILE A 252 20.01 -26.68 -22.02
C ILE A 252 20.06 -27.66 -20.85
N ASP A 253 20.77 -27.30 -19.78
CA ASP A 253 20.84 -28.07 -18.54
C ASP A 253 20.32 -27.30 -17.31
N SER A 254 20.15 -25.98 -17.43
CA SER A 254 19.70 -25.12 -16.34
C SER A 254 18.82 -23.98 -16.83
N ILE A 255 17.75 -23.76 -16.07
CA ILE A 255 16.87 -22.59 -16.14
C ILE A 255 16.74 -22.08 -14.71
N SER A 256 16.90 -20.78 -14.51
CA SER A 256 16.74 -20.15 -13.20
C SER A 256 15.97 -18.85 -13.33
N ILE A 257 15.10 -18.59 -12.36
CA ILE A 257 14.46 -17.28 -12.18
C ILE A 257 15.18 -16.62 -11.01
N GLY A 258 15.51 -15.34 -11.13
CA GLY A 258 16.16 -14.58 -10.08
C GLY A 258 15.69 -13.15 -10.00
N PHE A 259 16.13 -12.49 -8.94
CA PHE A 259 15.79 -11.11 -8.60
C PHE A 259 17.07 -10.29 -8.38
N GLY A 260 17.00 -9.00 -8.71
CA GLY A 260 18.14 -8.08 -8.64
C GLY A 260 19.12 -8.25 -9.80
N ASP A 261 20.38 -7.93 -9.56
CA ASP A 261 21.46 -8.05 -10.55
C ASP A 261 22.22 -9.38 -10.37
N LYS A 262 22.18 -10.26 -11.38
CA LYS A 262 22.91 -11.53 -11.32
C LYS A 262 24.43 -11.35 -11.31
N ALA A 263 24.94 -10.30 -11.95
CA ALA A 263 26.38 -10.03 -12.01
C ALA A 263 26.91 -9.48 -10.69
N ASN A 264 26.04 -8.88 -9.87
CA ASN A 264 26.37 -8.31 -8.57
C ASN A 264 25.28 -8.64 -7.53
N PRO A 265 25.18 -9.91 -7.07
CA PRO A 265 24.14 -10.29 -6.14
C PRO A 265 24.33 -9.59 -4.80
N GLN A 266 23.32 -8.84 -4.37
CA GLN A 266 23.28 -8.17 -3.07
C GLN A 266 22.22 -8.83 -2.17
N PRO A 267 22.50 -9.02 -0.87
CA PRO A 267 21.45 -9.36 0.06
C PRO A 267 20.47 -8.18 0.16
N GLY A 268 19.18 -8.45 -0.03
CA GLY A 268 18.17 -7.42 0.05
C GLY A 268 16.83 -7.89 -0.49
N GLY A 269 15.80 -7.09 -0.23
CA GLY A 269 14.42 -7.40 -0.60
C GLY A 269 13.78 -8.46 0.30
N THR A 270 12.51 -8.25 0.60
CA THR A 270 11.63 -9.15 1.35
C THR A 270 10.33 -9.32 0.56
N GLY A 271 9.67 -10.47 0.74
CA GLY A 271 8.41 -10.76 0.06
C GLY A 271 8.30 -12.18 -0.49
N ILE A 272 7.19 -12.45 -1.16
CA ILE A 272 6.88 -13.72 -1.83
C ILE A 272 6.45 -13.44 -3.27
N VAL A 273 7.07 -14.12 -4.22
CA VAL A 273 6.63 -14.14 -5.62
C VAL A 273 6.19 -15.55 -5.95
N TYR A 274 5.01 -15.65 -6.57
CA TYR A 274 4.41 -16.88 -7.04
C TYR A 274 4.67 -17.02 -8.53
N PHE A 275 4.94 -18.25 -8.94
CA PHE A 275 5.18 -18.61 -10.33
C PHE A 275 4.27 -19.78 -10.72
N ASP A 276 3.75 -19.74 -11.94
CA ASP A 276 2.93 -20.81 -12.51
C ASP A 276 3.12 -20.87 -14.03
N ASP A 277 2.55 -21.89 -14.68
CA ASP A 277 2.43 -22.00 -16.14
C ASP A 277 3.76 -21.79 -16.91
N ILE A 278 4.86 -22.33 -16.39
CA ILE A 278 6.14 -22.31 -17.10
C ILE A 278 6.06 -23.22 -18.33
N ARG A 279 6.07 -22.64 -19.53
CA ARG A 279 5.75 -23.33 -20.78
C ARG A 279 6.70 -22.97 -21.92
N LEU A 280 7.03 -23.96 -22.73
CA LEU A 280 7.71 -23.78 -24.00
C LEU A 280 6.67 -23.79 -25.12
N TYR A 281 6.62 -22.72 -25.91
CA TYR A 281 5.78 -22.64 -27.09
C TYR A 281 6.59 -22.74 -28.38
N PRO A 282 6.11 -23.50 -29.39
CA PRO A 282 6.59 -23.31 -30.74
C PRO A 282 6.34 -21.86 -31.18
N TYR A 283 7.12 -21.37 -32.14
CA TYR A 283 7.02 -19.99 -32.63
C TYR A 283 5.55 -19.59 -32.91
N ARG A 284 5.08 -18.54 -32.23
CA ARG A 284 3.77 -17.91 -32.49
C ARG A 284 4.03 -16.63 -33.28
N ASP A 285 3.47 -16.53 -34.48
CA ASP A 285 3.32 -15.24 -35.16
C ASP A 285 2.34 -14.41 -34.33
N VAL A 286 2.86 -13.43 -33.59
CA VAL A 286 2.05 -12.37 -33.00
C VAL A 286 2.03 -11.24 -34.02
N SER A 287 1.22 -11.40 -35.07
CA SER A 287 0.81 -10.23 -35.88
C SER A 287 -0.25 -9.46 -35.08
N PRO A 288 -0.20 -8.11 -35.10
CA PRO A 288 -1.09 -7.25 -34.31
C PRO A 288 -2.56 -7.39 -34.69
#